data_AF-B8GSU2-F1
#
_entry.id   AF-B8GSU2-F1
#
_cell.length_a   1.000
_cell.length_b   1.000
_cell.length_c   1.000
_cell.angle_alpha   90.00
_cell.angle_beta   90.00
_cell.angle_gamma   90.00
#
_symmetry.space_group_name_H-M   'P 1'
#
loop_
_entity.id
_entity.type
_entity.pdbx_description
1 polymer ?
#
loop_
_entity_poly.entity_id
_entity_poly.type
_entity_poly.pdbx_seq_one_letter_code
_entity_poly.pdbx_strand_id
1 'polypeptide(L)'
;MPMTFRKLPLAIALAAAFGFSAAAHAQGQPQQGDPSYGAQPPAGMEQQGAQIDPQTLDRFVDAFVAVQEIRQDFSERLQGVENEAEAQAMQQEAQEEMISAVEDKGLNVEEYNQVAMALQSDPAMMQRVQQMAEERM
;
A
#
# COMPACT_ATOMS: atom_id res chain seq x y z
N MET A 1 -12.36 -18.05 -55.27
CA MET A 1 -12.00 -19.23 -54.46
C MET A 1 -12.73 -19.12 -53.12
N PRO A 2 -13.27 -20.24 -52.58
CA PRO A 2 -13.83 -20.35 -51.22
C PRO A 2 -12.67 -20.33 -50.18
N MET A 3 -12.85 -20.16 -48.87
CA MET A 3 -13.44 -21.14 -47.94
C MET A 3 -13.83 -20.51 -46.58
N THR A 4 -15.10 -20.66 -46.22
CA THR A 4 -15.68 -20.59 -44.86
C THR A 4 -15.41 -21.87 -44.07
N PHE A 5 -14.92 -21.78 -42.82
CA PHE A 5 -15.08 -22.79 -41.75
C PHE A 5 -14.72 -22.13 -40.40
N ARG A 6 -15.27 -22.40 -39.22
CA ARG A 6 -16.54 -22.95 -38.68
C ARG A 6 -16.38 -22.80 -37.16
N LYS A 7 -17.36 -22.26 -36.43
CA LYS A 7 -17.32 -22.18 -34.96
C LYS A 7 -17.47 -23.58 -34.34
N LEU A 8 -16.75 -23.86 -33.26
CA LEU A 8 -17.16 -24.83 -32.24
C LEU A 8 -16.67 -24.39 -30.84
N PRO A 9 -17.52 -24.52 -29.80
CA PRO A 9 -17.24 -24.06 -28.44
C PRO A 9 -16.55 -25.16 -27.62
N LEU A 10 -15.66 -24.78 -26.70
CA LEU A 10 -15.23 -25.68 -25.63
C LEU A 10 -15.77 -25.14 -24.30
N ALA A 11 -16.89 -25.72 -23.89
CA ALA A 11 -17.37 -25.64 -22.52
C ALA A 11 -16.52 -26.60 -21.68
N ILE A 12 -15.86 -26.09 -20.65
CA ILE A 12 -15.49 -26.89 -19.48
C ILE A 12 -16.36 -26.38 -18.35
N ALA A 13 -17.42 -27.13 -18.09
CA ALA A 13 -18.16 -27.06 -16.85
C ALA A 13 -17.30 -27.67 -15.75
N LEU A 14 -17.04 -26.92 -14.68
CA LEU A 14 -16.76 -27.52 -13.38
C LEU A 14 -17.58 -26.77 -12.34
N ALA A 15 -18.75 -27.33 -12.05
CA ALA A 15 -19.51 -27.02 -10.85
C ALA A 15 -18.93 -27.84 -9.70
N ALA A 16 -18.49 -27.18 -8.63
CA ALA A 16 -18.49 -27.75 -7.30
C ALA A 16 -18.39 -26.61 -6.28
N ALA A 17 -19.54 -26.30 -5.67
CA ALA A 17 -19.62 -25.55 -4.44
C ALA A 17 -18.87 -26.29 -3.33
N PHE A 18 -18.02 -25.60 -2.57
CA PHE A 18 -17.77 -25.95 -1.18
C PHE A 18 -17.68 -24.66 -0.38
N GLY A 19 -18.71 -24.47 0.45
CA GLY A 19 -18.81 -23.41 1.41
C GLY A 19 -17.85 -23.61 2.58
N PHE A 20 -17.63 -22.50 3.27
CA PHE A 20 -17.12 -22.39 4.63
C PHE A 20 -17.56 -23.56 5.54
N SER A 21 -16.59 -24.22 6.15
CA SER A 21 -16.75 -24.88 7.45
C SER A 21 -15.39 -24.92 8.16
N ALA A 22 -15.44 -24.56 9.43
CA ALA A 22 -14.33 -24.33 10.34
C ALA A 22 -13.59 -25.62 10.73
N ALA A 23 -12.34 -25.42 11.16
CA ALA A 23 -11.51 -26.29 12.00
C ALA A 23 -11.12 -27.68 11.45
N ALA A 24 -9.87 -27.84 11.05
CA ALA A 24 -9.01 -28.94 11.50
C ALA A 24 -7.56 -28.79 10.99
N HIS A 25 -6.65 -29.22 11.84
CA HIS A 25 -5.19 -29.17 11.76
C HIS A 25 -4.62 -30.20 10.75
N ALA A 26 -3.37 -29.95 10.31
CA ALA A 26 -2.36 -30.89 9.77
C ALA A 26 -2.13 -31.02 8.24
N GLN A 27 -0.89 -30.70 7.86
CA GLN A 27 -0.02 -31.29 6.82
C GLN A 27 -0.27 -31.01 5.31
N GLY A 28 0.60 -30.13 4.75
CA GLY A 28 1.45 -30.49 3.60
C GLY A 28 1.29 -29.70 2.28
N GLN A 29 2.10 -28.66 2.07
CA GLN A 29 2.94 -28.42 0.85
C GLN A 29 3.67 -27.05 0.93
N PRO A 30 4.94 -26.96 0.50
CA PRO A 30 5.67 -25.69 0.47
C PRO A 30 5.37 -24.96 -0.84
N GLN A 31 4.61 -23.87 -0.76
CA GLN A 31 4.42 -22.97 -1.89
C GLN A 31 5.59 -21.97 -1.90
N GLN A 32 6.59 -22.25 -2.73
CA GLN A 32 7.65 -21.31 -3.09
C GLN A 32 7.01 -20.27 -4.02
N GLY A 33 6.62 -19.14 -3.45
CA GLY A 33 6.22 -17.92 -4.13
C GLY A 33 6.96 -16.77 -3.47
N ASP A 34 7.77 -16.09 -4.28
CA ASP A 34 8.32 -14.73 -4.14
C ASP A 34 8.16 -14.02 -2.79
N PRO A 35 9.24 -13.56 -2.12
CA PRO A 35 9.14 -12.70 -0.95
C PRO A 35 8.72 -11.29 -1.38
N SER A 36 7.49 -11.16 -1.84
CA SER A 36 6.80 -9.89 -1.98
C SER A 36 6.72 -9.28 -0.58
N TYR A 37 7.23 -8.06 -0.44
CA TYR A 37 7.29 -7.21 0.74
C TYR A 37 5.97 -7.23 1.56
N GLY A 38 5.79 -8.27 2.35
CA GLY A 38 4.77 -8.41 3.36
C GLY A 38 5.46 -8.26 4.71
N ALA A 39 5.68 -7.02 5.13
CA ALA A 39 5.98 -6.75 6.53
C ALA A 39 4.75 -7.20 7.34
N GLN A 40 4.77 -8.45 7.80
CA GLN A 40 3.87 -8.92 8.86
C GLN A 40 4.20 -8.07 10.09
N PRO A 41 3.28 -7.24 10.60
CA PRO A 41 3.53 -6.55 11.85
C PRO A 41 3.75 -7.61 12.94
N PRO A 42 4.75 -7.44 13.83
CA PRO A 42 4.95 -8.34 14.96
C PRO A 42 3.66 -8.49 15.75
N ALA A 43 3.13 -9.72 15.82
CA ALA A 43 2.03 -10.07 16.71
C ALA A 43 2.55 -10.00 18.15
N GLY A 44 2.35 -8.86 18.81
CA GLY A 44 2.81 -8.63 20.17
C GLY A 44 2.93 -7.17 20.59
N MET A 45 2.72 -6.19 19.69
CA MET A 45 2.58 -4.81 20.12
C MET A 45 1.16 -4.59 20.59
N GLU A 46 0.97 -4.62 21.91
CA GLU A 46 -0.20 -4.09 22.59
C GLU A 46 -0.55 -2.75 21.94
N GLN A 47 -1.75 -2.66 21.35
CA GLN A 47 -2.35 -1.40 20.91
C GLN A 47 -2.62 -0.54 22.15
N GLN A 48 -1.54 0.00 22.72
CA GLN A 48 -1.62 1.28 23.39
C GLN A 48 -2.02 2.21 22.27
N GLY A 49 -3.32 2.53 22.17
CA GLY A 49 -3.80 3.52 21.21
C GLY A 49 -2.93 4.74 21.41
N ALA A 50 -1.97 4.95 20.52
CA ALA A 50 -0.98 6.00 20.67
C ALA A 50 -1.81 7.27 20.72
N GLN A 51 -1.84 7.94 21.87
CA GLN A 51 -2.41 9.28 21.93
C GLN A 51 -1.46 10.14 21.11
N ILE A 52 -1.82 10.33 19.83
CA ILE A 52 -1.07 11.19 18.93
C ILE A 52 -1.33 12.62 19.38
N ASP A 53 -0.28 13.26 19.86
CA ASP A 53 -0.35 14.66 20.25
C ASP A 53 -0.65 15.56 19.02
N PRO A 54 -1.40 16.67 19.19
CA PRO A 54 -1.71 17.57 18.09
C PRO A 54 -0.51 18.04 17.27
N GLN A 55 0.67 18.27 17.89
CA GLN A 55 1.86 18.71 17.16
C GLN A 55 2.44 17.61 16.26
N THR A 56 2.36 16.35 16.69
CA THR A 56 2.79 15.20 15.88
C THR A 56 1.82 14.98 14.73
N LEU A 57 0.51 15.14 14.99
CA LEU A 57 -0.52 15.06 13.95
C LEU A 57 -0.29 16.15 12.89
N ASP A 58 0.00 17.38 13.31
CA ASP A 58 0.22 18.51 12.40
C ASP A 58 1.39 18.26 11.44
N ARG A 59 2.55 17.86 11.99
CA ARG A 59 3.73 17.46 11.20
C ARG A 59 3.45 16.27 10.30
N PHE A 60 2.63 15.32 10.77
CA PHE A 60 2.24 14.17 9.97
C PHE A 60 1.42 14.60 8.76
N VAL A 61 0.48 15.54 8.92
CA VAL A 61 -0.30 16.04 7.78
C VAL A 61 0.61 16.77 6.78
N ASP A 62 1.53 17.62 7.25
CA ASP A 62 2.48 18.29 6.36
C ASP A 62 3.35 17.29 5.57
N ALA A 63 3.81 16.23 6.24
CA ALA A 63 4.59 15.16 5.60
C ALA A 63 3.73 14.33 4.64
N PHE A 64 2.48 14.04 5.03
CA PHE A 64 1.53 13.28 4.21
C PHE A 64 1.23 14.00 2.90
N VAL A 65 0.99 15.32 2.93
CA VAL A 65 0.78 16.12 1.71
C VAL A 65 2.01 16.07 0.82
N ALA A 66 3.21 16.32 1.35
CA ALA A 66 4.46 16.27 0.58
C ALA A 66 4.71 14.88 -0.05
N VAL A 67 4.49 13.80 0.70
CA VAL A 67 4.61 12.42 0.18
C VAL A 67 3.60 12.16 -0.93
N GLN A 68 2.37 12.68 -0.82
CA GLN A 68 1.35 12.54 -1.86
C GLN A 68 1.72 13.30 -3.13
N GLU A 69 2.33 14.48 -3.03
CA GLU A 69 2.85 15.24 -4.17
C GLU A 69 3.98 14.47 -4.88
N ILE A 70 4.96 13.96 -4.13
CA ILE A 70 6.07 13.16 -4.68
C ILE A 70 5.53 11.92 -5.41
N ARG A 71 4.52 11.24 -4.83
CA ARG A 71 3.88 10.08 -5.49
C ARG A 71 3.18 10.44 -6.79
N GLN A 72 2.56 11.62 -6.86
CA GLN A 72 1.91 12.09 -8.08
C GLN A 72 2.97 12.40 -9.15
N ASP A 73 4.00 13.18 -8.82
CA ASP A 73 5.11 13.50 -9.72
C ASP A 73 5.78 12.22 -10.24
N PHE A 74 6.11 11.30 -9.33
CA PHE A 74 6.70 10.02 -9.69
C PHE A 74 5.79 9.19 -10.61
N SER A 75 4.49 9.13 -10.32
CA SER A 75 3.51 8.43 -11.16
C SER A 75 3.45 9.03 -12.57
N GLU A 76 3.53 10.35 -12.71
CA GLU A 76 3.55 11.04 -14.00
C GLU A 76 4.84 10.73 -14.77
N ARG A 77 5.99 10.79 -14.09
CA ARG A 77 7.30 10.46 -14.66
C ARG A 77 7.36 9.01 -15.16
N LEU A 78 6.78 8.06 -14.41
CA LEU A 78 6.76 6.65 -14.78
C LEU A 78 5.91 6.32 -16.01
N GLN A 79 4.90 7.13 -16.36
CA GLN A 79 4.02 6.83 -17.51
C GLN A 79 4.77 6.76 -18.85
N GLY A 80 5.95 7.38 -18.94
CA GLY A 80 6.79 7.37 -20.13
C GLY A 80 7.96 6.38 -20.10
N VAL A 81 8.14 5.61 -19.01
CA VAL A 81 9.32 4.76 -18.83
C VAL A 81 9.06 3.36 -19.37
N GLU A 82 9.76 2.99 -20.44
CA GLU A 82 9.69 1.64 -21.04
C GLU A 82 10.79 0.70 -20.52
N ASN A 83 11.85 1.26 -19.92
CA ASN A 83 12.99 0.52 -19.43
C ASN A 83 12.81 0.11 -17.96
N GLU A 84 12.86 -1.18 -17.69
CA GLU A 84 12.68 -1.72 -16.32
C GLU A 84 13.77 -1.23 -15.35
N ALA A 85 15.03 -1.14 -15.78
CA ALA A 85 16.12 -0.67 -14.92
C ALA A 85 15.98 0.82 -14.59
N GLU A 86 15.50 1.63 -15.54
CA GLU A 86 15.18 3.05 -15.30
C GLU A 86 13.99 3.20 -14.34
N ALA A 87 12.94 2.40 -14.52
CA ALA A 87 11.81 2.38 -13.61
C ALA A 87 12.22 2.00 -12.19
N GLN A 88 13.09 1.00 -12.03
CA GLN A 88 13.64 0.60 -10.72
C GLN A 88 14.49 1.69 -10.07
N ALA A 89 15.33 2.39 -10.85
CA ALA A 89 16.13 3.50 -10.33
C ALA A 89 15.23 4.65 -9.86
N MET A 90 14.21 4.98 -10.64
CA MET A 90 13.26 6.05 -10.32
C MET A 90 12.40 5.69 -9.09
N GLN A 91 12.05 4.41 -8.91
CA GLN A 91 11.39 3.93 -7.68
C GLN A 91 12.27 4.10 -6.44
N GLN A 92 13.59 3.91 -6.55
CA GLN A 92 14.52 4.12 -5.43
C GLN A 92 14.63 5.62 -5.10
N GLU A 93 14.79 6.46 -6.12
CA GLU A 93 14.81 7.92 -5.97
C GLU A 93 13.54 8.43 -5.26
N ALA A 94 12.36 8.02 -5.72
CA ALA A 94 11.11 8.42 -5.09
C ALA A 94 10.99 7.94 -3.63
N GLN A 95 11.52 6.76 -3.30
CA GLN A 95 11.56 6.29 -1.91
C GLN A 95 12.46 7.17 -1.03
N GLU A 96 13.63 7.55 -1.52
CA GLU A 96 14.53 8.46 -0.81
C GLU A 96 13.91 9.86 -0.64
N GLU A 97 13.27 10.40 -1.68
CA GLU A 97 12.56 11.68 -1.61
C GLU A 97 11.40 11.64 -0.62
N MET A 98 10.60 10.57 -0.59
CA MET A 98 9.54 10.39 0.39
C MET A 98 10.08 10.33 1.83
N ILE A 99 11.21 9.65 2.05
CA ILE A 99 11.86 9.61 3.38
C ILE A 99 12.33 11.02 3.78
N SER A 100 13.02 11.72 2.88
CA SER A 100 13.48 13.09 3.13
C SER A 100 12.32 14.03 3.44
N ALA A 101 11.20 13.92 2.71
CA ALA A 101 10.02 14.74 2.95
C ALA A 101 9.42 14.54 4.35
N VAL A 102 9.47 13.31 4.89
CA VAL A 102 9.04 13.02 6.26
C VAL A 102 10.02 13.64 7.27
N GLU A 103 11.32 13.45 7.05
CA GLU A 103 12.39 13.96 7.91
C GLU A 103 12.43 15.49 7.97
N ASP A 104 12.21 16.17 6.85
CA ASP A 104 12.16 17.62 6.74
C ASP A 104 11.02 18.26 7.54
N LYS A 105 9.95 17.50 7.84
CA LYS A 105 8.86 17.94 8.73
C LYS A 105 9.13 17.63 10.20
N GLY A 106 10.32 17.11 10.53
CA GLY A 106 10.71 16.81 11.89
C GLY A 106 10.02 15.57 12.45
N LEU A 107 9.72 14.60 11.57
CA LEU A 107 9.30 13.25 11.92
C LEU A 107 10.33 12.27 11.38
N ASN A 108 10.55 11.15 12.04
CA ASN A 108 11.23 10.03 11.39
C ASN A 108 10.22 9.08 10.72
N VAL A 109 10.73 8.17 9.88
CA VAL A 109 9.91 7.19 9.14
C VAL A 109 9.11 6.28 10.08
N GLU A 110 9.66 5.94 11.25
CA GLU A 110 8.97 5.09 12.23
C GLU A 110 7.78 5.82 12.85
N GLU A 111 7.95 7.07 13.28
CA GLU A 111 6.89 7.93 13.82
C GLU A 111 5.77 8.15 12.79
N TYR A 112 6.13 8.43 11.54
CA TYR A 112 5.18 8.56 10.45
C TYR A 112 4.35 7.28 10.27
N ASN A 113 5.00 6.11 10.25
CA ASN A 113 4.32 4.83 10.11
C ASN A 113 3.44 4.49 11.33
N GLN A 114 3.89 4.82 12.54
CA GLN A 114 3.09 4.64 13.76
C GLN A 114 1.80 5.46 13.73
N VAL A 115 1.88 6.73 13.31
CA VAL A 115 0.70 7.57 13.11
C VAL A 115 -0.21 6.98 12.02
N ALA A 116 0.36 6.56 10.88
CA ALA A 116 -0.41 5.95 9.80
C ALA A 116 -1.16 4.67 10.25
N MET A 117 -0.52 3.81 11.06
CA MET A 117 -1.15 2.61 11.63
C MET A 117 -2.27 2.95 12.63
N ALA A 118 -2.07 3.98 13.46
CA ALA A 118 -3.10 4.43 14.39
C ALA A 118 -4.35 4.95 13.66
N LEU A 119 -4.17 5.68 12.55
CA LEU A 119 -5.27 6.19 11.72
C LEU A 119 -6.13 5.08 11.10
N GLN A 120 -5.55 3.91 10.79
CA GLN A 120 -6.32 2.76 10.29
C GLN A 120 -7.37 2.26 11.30
N SER A 121 -7.12 2.48 12.59
CA SER A 121 -7.98 2.05 13.69
C SER A 121 -8.94 3.15 14.18
N ASP A 122 -8.74 4.41 13.73
CA ASP A 122 -9.51 5.58 14.15
C ASP A 122 -10.08 6.35 12.94
N PRO A 123 -11.30 6.00 12.47
CA PRO A 123 -11.93 6.64 11.33
C PRO A 123 -12.18 8.15 11.52
N ALA A 124 -12.43 8.60 12.76
CA ALA A 124 -12.67 10.01 13.04
C ALA A 124 -11.38 10.81 12.92
N MET A 125 -10.28 10.25 13.40
CA MET A 125 -8.95 10.84 13.22
C MET A 125 -8.54 10.85 11.75
N MET A 126 -8.83 9.78 11.00
CA MET A 126 -8.60 9.73 9.55
C MET A 126 -9.35 10.83 8.80
N GLN A 127 -10.62 11.09 9.14
CA GLN A 127 -11.39 12.20 8.55
C GLN A 127 -10.77 13.57 8.87
N ARG A 128 -10.28 13.75 10.10
CA ARG A 128 -9.60 14.99 10.51
C ARG A 128 -8.32 15.22 9.72
N VAL A 129 -7.50 14.18 9.55
CA VAL A 129 -6.28 14.23 8.73
C VAL A 129 -6.61 14.62 7.29
N GLN A 130 -7.65 14.03 6.69
CA GLN A 130 -8.08 14.37 5.33
C GLN A 130 -8.46 15.84 5.21
N GLN A 131 -9.28 16.38 6.13
CA GLN A 131 -9.65 17.80 6.13
C GLN A 131 -8.42 18.70 6.28
N MET A 132 -7.54 18.37 7.22
CA MET A 132 -6.30 19.12 7.43
C MET A 132 -5.36 19.08 6.21
N ALA A 133 -5.35 17.97 5.47
CA ALA A 133 -4.57 17.82 4.25
C ALA A 133 -5.19 18.64 3.11
N GLU A 134 -6.52 18.60 2.96
CA GLU A 134 -7.26 19.41 1.97
C GLU A 134 -7.04 20.92 2.17
N GLU A 135 -6.87 21.38 3.40
CA GLU A 135 -6.56 22.79 3.71
C GLU A 135 -5.13 23.21 3.35
N ARG A 136 -4.23 22.24 3.11
CA ARG A 136 -2.79 22.46 2.86
C ARG A 136 -2.36 22.21 1.43
N MET A 137 -3.17 21.50 0.66
CA MET A 137 -3.01 21.31 -0.79
C MET A 137 -3.33 22.61 -1.54
#